data_AF-A0A4Q5RQF3-F1
#
_entry.id   AF-A0A4Q5RQF3-F1
#
_cell.length_a   1.000
_cell.length_b   1.000
_cell.length_c   1.000
_cell.angle_alpha   90.00
_cell.angle_beta   90.00
_cell.angle_gamma   90.00
#
_symmetry.space_group_name_H-M   'P 1'
#
loop_
_entity.id
_entity.type
_entity.pdbx_description
1 polymer ?
#
loop_
_entity_poly.entity_id
_entity_poly.type
_entity_poly.pdbx_seq_one_letter_code
_entity_poly.pdbx_strand_id
1 'polypeptide(L)'
;MSQWMYIEDFLEPVNTGLLSDDEGYKDGQFGKTIDIFERALPDLTDVDLVIVGCGEQRGKQAGKKPSSGPDAIRRELYAMYFWHPEIRIADIGNIKPGATLSDSYVALKTVLR
;
A
#
# COMPACT_ATOMS: atom_id res chain seq x y z
N MET A 1 15.47 6.90 -16.85
CA MET A 1 14.79 7.15 -15.56
C MET A 1 13.36 6.67 -15.74
N SER A 2 13.03 5.49 -15.21
CA SER A 2 11.72 4.87 -15.37
C SER A 2 10.66 5.70 -14.64
N GLN A 3 9.44 5.78 -15.19
CA GLN A 3 8.31 6.51 -14.60
C GLN A 3 7.99 6.04 -13.17
N TRP A 4 8.35 4.80 -12.81
CA TRP A 4 8.15 4.20 -11.50
C TRP A 4 9.00 4.81 -10.37
N MET A 5 10.21 5.28 -10.68
CA MET A 5 11.07 5.95 -9.68
C MET A 5 10.49 7.31 -9.25
N TYR A 6 9.54 7.87 -10.01
CA TYR A 6 8.89 9.13 -9.64
C TYR A 6 7.74 8.94 -8.64
N ILE A 7 7.09 7.77 -8.63
CA ILE A 7 5.95 7.53 -7.71
C ILE A 7 6.39 7.08 -6.32
N GLU A 8 7.56 6.44 -6.18
CA GLU A 8 8.08 5.96 -4.89
C GLU A 8 8.25 7.09 -3.85
N ASP A 9 8.57 8.29 -4.32
CA ASP A 9 8.72 9.48 -3.50
C ASP A 9 7.44 9.82 -2.73
N PHE A 10 6.28 9.45 -3.27
CA PHE A 10 4.95 9.67 -2.69
C PHE A 10 4.43 8.48 -1.87
N LEU A 11 5.20 7.39 -1.76
CA LEU A 11 4.76 6.15 -1.12
C LEU A 11 5.57 5.81 0.12
N GLU A 12 4.88 5.32 1.15
CA GLU A 12 5.42 4.71 2.36
C GLU A 12 5.32 3.19 2.24
N PRO A 13 6.42 2.44 2.42
CA PRO A 13 6.40 0.98 2.34
C PRO A 13 5.57 0.36 3.45
N VAL A 14 5.06 -0.85 3.19
CA VAL A 14 4.37 -1.68 4.17
C VAL A 14 5.38 -2.39 5.06
N ASN A 15 5.11 -2.49 6.36
CA ASN A 15 5.89 -3.30 7.28
C ASN A 15 5.14 -4.61 7.59
N THR A 16 5.41 -5.65 6.80
CA THR A 16 4.73 -6.96 6.93
C THR A 16 5.05 -7.66 8.26
N GLY A 17 6.26 -7.48 8.80
CA GLY A 17 6.64 -7.95 10.14
C GLY A 17 5.70 -7.39 11.21
N LEU A 18 5.54 -6.06 11.25
CA LEU A 18 4.62 -5.40 12.17
C LEU A 18 3.15 -5.81 11.96
N LEU A 19 2.73 -6.02 10.71
CA LEU A 19 1.36 -6.45 10.41
C LEU A 19 1.08 -7.89 10.83
N SER A 20 2.09 -8.74 10.81
CA SER A 20 2.02 -10.16 11.18
C SER A 20 2.43 -10.44 12.63
N ASP A 21 2.66 -9.42 13.44
CA ASP A 21 3.23 -9.55 14.80
C ASP A 21 4.53 -10.40 14.82
N ASP A 22 5.35 -10.23 13.79
CA ASP A 22 6.60 -10.96 13.52
C ASP A 22 6.44 -12.50 13.33
N GLU A 23 5.20 -13.02 13.25
CA GLU A 23 4.94 -14.45 12.95
C GLU A 23 5.12 -14.79 11.46
N GLY A 24 5.02 -13.78 10.59
CA GLY A 24 5.00 -13.95 9.14
C GLY A 24 3.70 -14.56 8.62
N TYR A 25 3.69 -14.86 7.31
CA TYR A 25 2.53 -15.42 6.63
C TYR A 25 2.81 -16.86 6.15
N LYS A 26 1.76 -17.67 6.09
CA LYS A 26 1.75 -19.06 5.61
C LYS A 26 1.64 -19.10 4.09
N ASP A 27 2.04 -20.24 3.50
CA ASP A 27 1.88 -20.47 2.07
C ASP A 27 0.40 -20.36 1.66
N GLY A 28 0.15 -19.63 0.58
CA GLY A 28 -1.19 -19.36 0.08
C GLY A 28 -1.95 -18.24 0.80
N GLN A 29 -1.38 -17.59 1.82
CA GLN A 29 -1.95 -16.36 2.36
C GLN A 29 -1.59 -15.15 1.50
N PHE A 30 -2.47 -14.15 1.44
CA PHE A 30 -2.23 -12.91 0.68
C PHE A 30 -0.87 -12.30 1.00
N GLY A 31 -0.53 -12.18 2.29
CA GLY A 31 0.71 -11.56 2.76
C GLY A 31 2.00 -12.27 2.32
N LYS A 32 1.90 -13.50 1.78
CA LYS A 32 3.03 -14.24 1.18
C LYS A 32 2.92 -14.38 -0.35
N THR A 33 1.73 -14.15 -0.91
CA THR A 33 1.41 -14.52 -2.30
C THR A 33 1.42 -13.32 -3.24
N ILE A 34 1.11 -12.12 -2.75
CA ILE A 34 1.10 -10.89 -3.55
C ILE A 34 2.45 -10.18 -3.46
N ASP A 35 2.76 -9.33 -4.45
CA ASP A 35 3.97 -8.52 -4.44
C ASP A 35 3.79 -7.28 -3.55
N ILE A 36 4.58 -7.14 -2.47
CA ILE A 36 4.41 -6.07 -1.47
C ILE A 36 5.61 -5.12 -1.48
N PHE A 37 5.34 -3.82 -1.54
CA PHE A 37 6.36 -2.79 -1.37
C PHE A 37 6.83 -2.71 0.10
N GLU A 38 7.91 -3.43 0.42
CA GLU A 38 8.58 -3.35 1.74
C GLU A 38 9.88 -2.54 1.70
N ARG A 39 10.67 -2.70 0.63
CA ARG A 39 11.99 -2.07 0.47
C ARG A 39 12.19 -1.44 -0.90
N ALA A 40 11.68 -2.09 -1.94
CA ALA A 40 11.72 -1.61 -3.31
C ALA A 40 10.33 -1.82 -3.92
N LEU A 41 9.90 -0.87 -4.76
CA LEU A 41 8.62 -1.00 -5.43
C LEU A 41 8.57 -2.29 -6.26
N PRO A 42 7.46 -3.04 -6.21
CA PRO A 42 7.28 -4.20 -7.07
C PRO A 42 7.21 -3.79 -8.53
N ASP A 43 7.55 -4.72 -9.43
CA ASP A 43 7.30 -4.52 -10.86
C ASP A 43 5.80 -4.54 -11.10
N LEU A 44 5.27 -3.43 -11.60
CA LEU A 44 3.84 -3.27 -11.88
C LEU A 44 3.48 -3.68 -13.32
N THR A 45 4.46 -4.19 -14.08
CA THR A 45 4.23 -4.75 -15.41
C THR A 45 3.36 -6.00 -15.31
N ASP A 46 2.26 -6.02 -16.06
CA ASP A 46 1.27 -7.10 -16.08
C ASP A 46 0.60 -7.44 -14.73
N VAL A 47 0.51 -6.46 -13.80
CA VAL A 47 -0.29 -6.59 -12.57
C VAL A 47 -1.77 -6.32 -12.88
N ASP A 48 -2.66 -7.20 -12.44
CA ASP A 48 -4.11 -7.09 -12.65
C ASP A 48 -4.78 -6.14 -11.64
N LEU A 49 -4.26 -6.12 -10.41
CA LEU A 49 -4.79 -5.30 -9.32
C LEU A 49 -3.67 -4.68 -8.49
N VAL A 50 -3.72 -3.36 -8.34
CA VAL A 50 -2.82 -2.62 -7.45
C VAL A 50 -3.58 -2.15 -6.22
N ILE A 51 -3.06 -2.47 -5.05
CA ILE A 51 -3.54 -2.00 -3.75
C ILE A 51 -2.68 -0.80 -3.33
N VAL A 52 -3.34 0.28 -2.93
CA VAL A 52 -2.71 1.45 -2.33
C VAL A 52 -3.53 1.92 -1.14
N GLY A 53 -2.86 2.15 -0.02
CA GLY A 53 -3.47 2.68 1.18
C GLY A 53 -3.45 4.20 1.21
N CYS A 54 -4.50 4.82 1.73
CA CYS A 54 -4.54 6.25 1.95
C CYS A 54 -5.09 6.55 3.34
N GLY A 55 -4.21 6.99 4.24
CA GLY A 55 -4.57 7.38 5.60
C GLY A 55 -5.09 8.81 5.73
N GLU A 56 -5.22 9.58 4.65
CA GLU A 56 -5.59 10.99 4.72
C GLU A 56 -7.00 11.19 5.31
N GLN A 57 -7.10 11.97 6.39
CA GLN A 57 -8.37 12.26 7.09
C GLN A 57 -8.63 13.75 7.29
N ARG A 58 -7.68 14.63 6.94
CA ARG A 58 -7.81 16.09 7.12
C ARG A 58 -8.96 16.68 6.30
N GLY A 59 -9.39 16.00 5.22
CA GLY A 59 -10.58 16.38 4.46
C GLY A 59 -11.89 16.25 5.24
N LYS A 60 -11.95 15.41 6.28
CA LYS A 60 -13.12 15.31 7.17
C LYS A 60 -13.06 16.34 8.30
N GLN A 61 -11.89 16.58 8.86
CA GLN A 61 -11.68 17.55 9.94
C GLN A 61 -10.21 17.99 9.98
N ALA A 62 -9.97 19.30 9.98
CA ALA A 62 -8.63 19.86 10.07
C ALA A 62 -7.92 19.43 11.38
N GLY A 63 -6.61 19.22 11.30
CA GLY A 63 -5.76 18.85 12.45
C GLY A 63 -5.78 17.36 12.83
N LYS A 64 -6.53 16.51 12.12
CA LYS A 64 -6.44 15.06 12.29
C LYS A 64 -5.11 14.51 11.78
N LYS A 65 -4.57 13.54 12.52
CA LYS A 65 -3.45 12.72 12.08
C LYS A 65 -3.90 11.72 10.99
N PRO A 66 -2.97 11.22 10.17
CA PRO A 66 -3.23 10.12 9.26
C PRO A 66 -3.80 8.90 9.99
N SER A 67 -4.72 8.20 9.34
CA SER A 67 -5.36 6.97 9.81
C SER A 67 -4.44 5.77 9.65
N SER A 68 -4.46 4.86 10.63
CA SER A 68 -3.92 3.49 10.49
C SER A 68 -4.90 2.53 9.79
N GLY A 69 -6.02 3.03 9.29
CA GLY A 69 -7.07 2.23 8.62
C GLY A 69 -6.55 1.30 7.51
N PRO A 70 -5.68 1.76 6.58
CA PRO A 70 -5.11 0.88 5.57
C PRO A 70 -4.39 -0.34 6.16
N ASP A 71 -3.57 -0.12 7.20
CA ASP A 71 -2.81 -1.18 7.84
C ASP A 71 -3.70 -2.13 8.66
N ALA A 72 -4.76 -1.60 9.27
CA ALA A 72 -5.79 -2.43 9.92
C ALA A 72 -6.50 -3.36 8.91
N ILE A 73 -6.78 -2.87 7.71
CA ILE A 73 -7.34 -3.70 6.62
C ILE A 73 -6.32 -4.73 6.16
N ARG A 74 -5.04 -4.33 5.96
CA ARG A 74 -3.98 -5.25 5.54
C ARG A 74 -3.75 -6.38 6.54
N ARG A 75 -3.78 -6.10 7.84
CA ARG A 75 -3.62 -7.12 8.89
C ARG A 75 -4.59 -8.29 8.69
N GLU A 76 -5.85 -7.98 8.41
CA GLU A 76 -6.88 -9.00 8.13
C GLU A 76 -6.72 -9.59 6.73
N LEU A 77 -6.56 -8.75 5.70
CA LEU A 77 -6.43 -9.18 4.31
C LEU A 77 -5.27 -10.15 4.10
N TYR A 78 -4.08 -9.79 4.60
CA TYR A 78 -2.85 -10.56 4.43
C TYR A 78 -2.92 -11.92 5.12
N ALA A 79 -3.70 -12.05 6.19
CA ALA A 79 -3.93 -13.32 6.89
C ALA A 79 -4.93 -14.25 6.18
N MET A 80 -5.72 -13.75 5.21
CA MET A 80 -6.65 -14.58 4.45
C MET A 80 -5.90 -15.47 3.44
N TYR A 81 -6.46 -16.66 3.16
CA TYR A 81 -5.99 -17.53 2.09
C TYR A 81 -6.52 -17.05 0.73
N PHE A 82 -5.64 -17.09 -0.26
CA PHE A 82 -5.90 -16.67 -1.63
C PHE A 82 -5.88 -17.88 -2.56
N TRP A 83 -6.96 -18.05 -3.34
CA TRP A 83 -7.20 -19.25 -4.14
C TRP A 83 -7.13 -19.01 -5.66
N HIS A 84 -6.81 -17.79 -6.09
CA HIS A 84 -6.82 -17.34 -7.49
C HIS A 84 -5.42 -16.90 -7.95
N PRO A 85 -4.43 -17.81 -8.00
CA PRO A 85 -3.04 -17.47 -8.32
C PRO A 85 -2.86 -16.87 -9.72
N GLU A 86 -3.86 -16.97 -10.59
CA GLU A 86 -3.89 -16.34 -11.91
C GLU A 86 -4.01 -14.81 -11.85
N ILE A 87 -4.52 -14.25 -10.74
CA ILE A 87 -4.66 -12.80 -10.57
C ILE A 87 -3.39 -12.26 -9.92
N ARG A 88 -2.65 -11.44 -10.65
CA ARG A 88 -1.44 -10.78 -10.15
C ARG A 88 -1.81 -9.54 -9.39
N ILE A 89 -1.45 -9.50 -8.11
CA ILE A 89 -1.78 -8.42 -7.20
C ILE A 89 -0.48 -7.83 -6.68
N ALA A 90 -0.39 -6.50 -6.67
CA ALA A 90 0.70 -5.78 -6.02
C ALA A 90 0.15 -4.79 -4.98
N ASP A 91 0.76 -4.71 -3.81
CA ASP A 91 0.52 -3.65 -2.84
C ASP A 91 1.69 -2.67 -2.86
N ILE A 92 1.42 -1.42 -3.27
CA ILE A 92 2.42 -0.36 -3.41
C ILE A 92 2.56 0.51 -2.16
N GLY A 93 2.00 0.08 -1.03
CA GLY A 93 2.11 0.77 0.25
C GLY A 93 1.09 1.87 0.46
N ASN A 94 1.47 2.88 1.23
CA ASN A 94 0.61 3.98 1.64
C ASN A 94 0.99 5.26 0.93
N ILE A 95 0.01 6.09 0.56
CA ILE A 95 0.29 7.47 0.17
C ILE A 95 0.83 8.22 1.38
N LYS A 96 2.03 8.79 1.22
CA LYS A 96 2.62 9.73 2.18
C LYS A 96 1.71 10.95 2.33
N PRO A 97 1.25 11.26 3.55
CA PRO A 97 0.50 12.48 3.82
C PRO A 97 1.36 13.71 3.48
N GLY A 98 0.85 14.59 2.62
CA GLY A 98 1.54 15.82 2.27
C GLY A 98 1.56 16.84 3.42
N ALA A 99 2.36 17.90 3.29
CA ALA A 99 2.41 18.98 4.28
C ALA A 99 1.01 19.60 4.50
N THR A 100 0.26 19.80 3.41
CA THR A 100 -1.14 20.20 3.41
C THR A 100 -2.06 19.12 2.85
N LEU A 101 -3.37 19.28 3.04
CA LEU A 101 -4.38 18.41 2.40
C LEU A 101 -4.31 18.46 0.86
N SER A 102 -4.02 19.64 0.29
CA SER A 102 -3.87 19.79 -1.16
C SER A 102 -2.68 18.98 -1.67
N ASP A 103 -1.57 18.95 -0.92
CA ASP A 103 -0.38 18.17 -1.30
C ASP A 103 -0.67 16.67 -1.31
N SER A 104 -1.45 16.17 -0.33
CA SER A 104 -1.93 14.78 -0.35
C SER A 104 -2.78 14.46 -1.58
N TYR A 105 -3.63 15.39 -2.02
CA TYR A 105 -4.42 15.20 -3.24
C TYR A 105 -3.56 15.20 -4.50
N VAL A 106 -2.48 16.00 -4.54
CA VAL A 106 -1.52 15.96 -5.63
C VAL A 106 -0.78 14.63 -5.63
N ALA A 107 -0.28 14.17 -4.48
CA ALA A 107 0.38 12.87 -4.34
C ALA A 107 -0.53 11.71 -4.83
N LEU A 108 -1.79 11.67 -4.37
CA LEU A 108 -2.79 10.71 -4.84
C LEU A 108 -2.97 10.77 -6.35
N LYS A 109 -3.16 11.97 -6.91
CA LYS A 109 -3.34 12.13 -8.36
C LYS A 109 -2.12 11.68 -9.15
N THR A 110 -0.92 11.88 -8.63
CA THR A 110 0.33 11.45 -9.28
C THR A 110 0.47 9.93 -9.28
N VAL A 111 0.10 9.26 -8.19
CA VAL A 111 0.20 7.80 -8.07
C VAL A 111 -0.90 7.09 -8.88
N LEU A 112 -2.11 7.66 -8.95
CA LEU A 112 -3.27 7.03 -9.56
C LEU A 112 -3.48 7.33 -11.05
N ARG A 113 -2.65 8.19 -11.68
CA ARG A 113 -2.82 8.61 -13.08
C ARG A 113 -1.73 8.10 -14.01
#